data_AF-A0A914Z280-F1
#
_entry.id   AF-A0A914Z280-F1
#
_cell.length_a   1.000
_cell.length_b   1.000
_cell.length_c   1.000
_cell.angle_alpha   90.00
_cell.angle_beta   90.00
_cell.angle_gamma   90.00
#
_symmetry.space_group_name_H-M   'P 1'
#
loop_
_entity.id
_entity.type
_entity.pdbx_description
1 polymer ?
#
loop_
_entity_poly.entity_id
_entity_poly.type
_entity_poly.pdbx_seq_one_letter_code
_entity_poly.pdbx_strand_id
1 'polypeptide(L)'
;MPNVRFYDVPGSGAMSHKAANYYEDKALCGFDCLVILVQQTLAEEEIKFALAALEYNQKVVFVRSKCDIDFHLKDESGKNLRSIPSSEEIREHINELRFRFNQELRKHATLLRGTKCFFVSSKSLRAKVRNEIPDMNFEESEFLEYLHHESRRIR
;
A
#
# COMPACT_ATOMS: atom_id res chain seq x y z
N MET A 1 9.95 -8.86 -14.58
CA MET A 1 9.81 -7.44 -14.99
C MET A 1 11.21 -6.82 -15.13
N PRO A 2 11.90 -6.95 -16.28
CA PRO A 2 13.30 -6.50 -16.39
C PRO A 2 13.48 -4.97 -16.41
N ASN A 3 12.40 -4.18 -16.50
CA ASN A 3 12.46 -2.73 -16.70
C ASN A 3 11.92 -1.90 -15.52
N VAL A 4 11.55 -2.54 -14.41
CA VAL A 4 11.08 -1.86 -13.19
C VAL A 4 12.18 -1.98 -12.14
N ARG A 5 12.63 -0.86 -11.58
CA ARG A 5 13.60 -0.82 -10.48
C ARG A 5 12.90 -0.30 -9.23
N PHE A 6 12.97 -1.07 -8.15
CA PHE A 6 12.46 -0.66 -6.85
C PHE A 6 13.62 -0.14 -6.00
N TYR A 7 13.37 0.98 -5.32
CA TYR A 7 14.29 1.56 -4.35
C TYR A 7 13.58 1.63 -3.01
N ASP A 8 14.15 0.98 -2.01
CA ASP A 8 13.67 1.11 -0.64
C ASP A 8 14.23 2.39 -0.04
N VAL A 9 13.34 3.23 0.46
CA VAL A 9 13.65 4.57 0.97
C VAL A 9 13.36 4.57 2.46
N PRO A 10 14.26 5.11 3.31
CA PRO A 10 14.01 5.15 4.75
C PRO A 10 12.68 5.86 5.08
N GLY A 11 12.04 5.46 6.17
CA GLY A 11 10.86 6.19 6.66
C GLY A 11 11.27 7.57 7.20
N SER A 12 10.43 8.58 7.00
CA SER A 12 10.69 9.94 7.51
C SER A 12 10.82 10.01 9.02
N GLY A 13 10.13 9.14 9.77
CA GLY A 13 10.23 9.03 11.23
C GLY A 13 11.51 8.37 11.76
N ALA A 14 12.35 7.79 10.91
CA ALA A 14 13.61 7.15 11.32
C ALA A 14 14.78 8.16 11.39
N MET A 15 14.58 9.39 10.92
CA MET A 15 15.63 10.41 10.86
C MET A 15 15.44 11.42 12.00
N SER A 16 16.50 11.69 12.75
CA SER A 16 16.55 12.74 13.79
C SER A 16 16.46 14.18 13.25
N HIS A 17 16.14 14.36 11.98
CA HIS A 17 16.19 15.64 11.25
C HIS A 17 14.80 16.09 10.82
N LYS A 18 14.60 17.41 10.70
CA LYS A 18 13.31 18.04 10.39
C LYS A 18 12.76 17.49 9.06
N ALA A 19 11.65 16.76 9.15
CA ALA A 19 10.94 16.10 8.05
C ALA A 19 10.43 17.03 6.93
N ALA A 20 10.57 18.36 7.08
CA ALA A 20 10.04 19.34 6.14
C ALA A 20 10.63 19.22 4.72
N ASN A 21 11.92 18.82 4.61
CA ASN A 21 12.62 18.76 3.32
C ASN A 21 12.93 17.33 2.86
N TYR A 22 12.37 16.31 3.54
CA TYR A 22 12.72 14.91 3.29
C TYR A 22 12.58 14.48 1.82
N TYR A 23 11.54 15.01 1.15
CA TYR A 23 11.26 14.72 -0.26
C TYR A 23 12.41 15.13 -1.18
N GLU A 24 12.98 16.31 -0.93
CA GLU A 24 14.08 16.88 -1.71
C GLU A 24 15.42 16.30 -1.26
N ASP A 25 15.63 16.15 0.05
CA ASP A 25 16.87 15.61 0.65
C ASP A 25 17.17 14.18 0.18
N LYS A 26 16.13 13.40 -0.12
CA LYS A 26 16.26 12.04 -0.67
C LYS A 26 16.09 11.98 -2.18
N ALA A 27 16.03 13.14 -2.84
CA ALA A 27 15.84 13.28 -4.28
C ALA A 27 14.65 12.43 -4.79
N LEU A 28 13.55 12.38 -4.02
CA LEU A 28 12.40 11.56 -4.35
C LEU A 28 11.71 12.03 -5.64
N CYS A 29 11.89 13.29 -6.02
CA CYS A 29 11.46 13.82 -7.31
C CYS A 29 12.09 13.12 -8.53
N GLY A 30 13.20 12.38 -8.35
CA GLY A 30 13.85 11.64 -9.42
C GLY A 30 13.18 10.32 -9.83
N PHE A 31 12.13 9.89 -9.13
CA PHE A 31 11.41 8.65 -9.43
C PHE A 31 10.20 8.89 -10.34
N ASP A 32 9.89 7.94 -11.23
CA ASP A 32 8.69 8.06 -12.07
C ASP A 32 7.39 7.79 -11.29
N CYS A 33 7.48 7.02 -10.20
CA CYS A 33 6.36 6.61 -9.39
C CYS A 33 6.76 6.48 -7.92
N LEU A 34 5.91 6.99 -7.04
CA LEU A 34 6.02 6.84 -5.60
C LEU A 34 4.98 5.81 -5.12
N VAL A 35 5.48 4.71 -4.54
CA VAL A 35 4.67 3.70 -3.86
C VAL A 35 4.69 4.00 -2.36
N ILE A 36 3.56 4.42 -1.82
CA ILE A 36 3.40 4.79 -0.41
C ILE A 36 2.78 3.60 0.33
N LEU A 37 3.56 3.00 1.23
CA LEU A 37 3.09 1.92 2.10
C LEU A 37 2.30 2.49 3.28
N VAL A 38 1.05 2.07 3.42
CA VAL A 38 0.17 2.44 4.54
C VAL A 38 -0.05 1.19 5.40
N GLN A 39 -0.11 1.34 6.72
CA GLN A 39 -0.42 0.23 7.63
C GLN A 39 -1.91 0.17 7.95
N GLN A 40 -2.37 0.98 8.91
CA GLN A 40 -3.77 0.95 9.38
C GLN A 40 -4.54 2.22 9.07
N THR A 41 -3.90 3.37 9.19
CA THR A 41 -4.50 4.69 8.98
C THR A 41 -3.55 5.51 8.15
N LEU A 42 -4.11 6.34 7.26
CA LEU A 42 -3.33 7.29 6.48
C LEU A 42 -2.79 8.41 7.40
N ALA A 43 -1.48 8.41 7.62
CA ALA A 43 -0.79 9.42 8.40
C ALA A 43 -0.60 10.73 7.60
N GLU A 44 -0.44 11.84 8.30
CA GLU A 44 -0.24 13.15 7.65
C GLU A 44 1.01 13.18 6.76
N GLU A 45 2.07 12.47 7.16
CA GLU A 45 3.32 12.40 6.42
C GLU A 45 3.13 11.72 5.06
N GLU A 46 2.33 10.65 5.03
CA GLU A 46 2.01 9.92 3.80
C GLU A 46 1.21 10.79 2.83
N ILE A 47 0.29 11.62 3.36
CA ILE A 47 -0.45 12.62 2.57
C ILE A 47 0.49 13.70 2.03
N LYS A 48 1.39 14.23 2.86
CA LYS A 48 2.37 15.24 2.45
C LYS A 48 3.26 14.73 1.32
N PHE A 49 3.74 13.48 1.41
CA PHE A 49 4.52 12.86 0.33
C PHE A 49 3.72 12.64 -0.95
N ALA A 50 2.46 12.19 -0.82
CA ALA A 50 1.59 12.03 -1.97
C ALA A 50 1.34 13.37 -2.69
N LEU A 51 1.09 14.44 -1.94
CA LEU A 51 0.88 15.78 -2.51
C LEU A 51 2.15 16.32 -3.17
N ALA A 52 3.31 16.22 -2.51
CA ALA A 52 4.59 16.63 -3.10
C ALA A 52 4.88 15.86 -4.40
N ALA A 53 4.65 14.54 -4.43
CA ALA A 53 4.82 13.74 -5.64
C ALA A 53 3.92 14.23 -6.79
N LEU A 54 2.67 14.62 -6.52
CA LEU A 54 1.81 15.20 -7.54
C LEU A 54 2.32 16.54 -8.07
N GLU A 55 2.92 17.39 -7.23
CA GLU A 55 3.53 18.66 -7.66
C GLU A 55 4.69 18.42 -8.65
N TYR A 56 5.43 17.32 -8.48
CA TYR A 56 6.49 16.89 -9.39
C TYR A 56 5.98 16.03 -10.58
N ASN A 57 4.66 15.95 -10.81
CA ASN A 57 4.02 15.12 -11.85
C ASN A 57 4.35 13.62 -11.74
N GLN A 58 4.70 13.14 -10.55
CA GLN A 58 4.98 11.73 -10.31
C GLN A 58 3.69 10.97 -10.07
N LYS A 59 3.67 9.70 -10.48
CA LYS A 59 2.53 8.82 -10.21
C LYS A 59 2.56 8.39 -8.75
N VAL A 60 1.44 8.55 -8.06
CA VAL A 60 1.28 8.08 -6.68
C VAL A 60 0.44 6.82 -6.65
N VAL A 61 0.90 5.83 -5.87
CA VAL A 61 0.16 4.60 -5.60
C VAL A 61 0.22 4.32 -4.12
N PHE A 62 -0.92 4.07 -3.50
CA PHE A 62 -0.97 3.59 -2.13
C PHE A 62 -1.01 2.07 -2.11
N VAL A 63 -0.34 1.49 -1.11
CA VAL A 63 -0.38 0.06 -0.84
C VAL A 63 -0.64 -0.12 0.64
N ARG A 64 -1.84 -0.58 1.00
CA ARG A 64 -2.15 -0.94 2.38
C ARG A 64 -1.63 -2.34 2.64
N SER A 65 -0.63 -2.43 3.51
CA SER A 65 0.04 -3.68 3.85
C SER A 65 -0.58 -4.34 5.08
N LYS A 66 -0.27 -5.64 5.25
CA LYS A 66 -0.67 -6.43 6.43
C LYS A 66 -2.18 -6.58 6.59
N CYS A 67 -2.93 -6.59 5.49
CA CYS A 67 -4.38 -6.84 5.49
C CYS A 67 -4.74 -8.24 6.04
N ASP A 68 -3.78 -9.14 6.18
CA ASP A 68 -3.96 -10.43 6.85
C ASP A 68 -4.14 -10.33 8.38
N ILE A 69 -3.71 -9.23 9.02
CA ILE A 69 -3.74 -9.09 10.49
C ILE A 69 -5.17 -9.14 11.03
N ASP A 70 -6.12 -8.56 10.31
CA ASP A 70 -7.50 -8.48 10.76
C ASP A 70 -8.19 -9.88 10.71
N PHE A 71 -7.68 -10.82 9.91
CA PHE A 71 -8.12 -12.22 9.95
C PHE A 71 -7.45 -13.03 11.06
N HIS A 72 -6.44 -12.46 11.72
CA HIS A 72 -5.80 -13.03 12.91
C HIS A 72 -6.35 -12.43 14.21
N LEU A 73 -7.50 -11.75 14.17
CA LEU A 73 -8.16 -11.23 15.35
C LEU A 73 -8.49 -12.39 16.31
N LYS A 74 -7.89 -12.30 17.50
CA LYS A 74 -8.07 -13.22 18.61
C LYS A 74 -9.51 -13.14 19.09
N ASP A 75 -10.07 -14.25 19.57
CA ASP A 75 -11.32 -14.20 20.35
C ASP A 75 -11.14 -13.39 21.66
N GLU A 76 -12.24 -13.17 22.38
CA GLU A 76 -12.24 -12.50 23.69
C GLU A 76 -11.29 -13.18 24.72
N SER A 77 -10.85 -14.42 24.45
CA SER A 77 -9.92 -15.21 25.27
C SER A 77 -8.47 -15.14 24.79
N GLY A 78 -8.16 -14.35 23.77
CA GLY A 78 -6.80 -14.19 23.23
C GLY A 78 -6.34 -15.37 22.36
N LYS A 79 -7.22 -16.32 22.02
CA LYS A 79 -6.90 -17.51 21.23
C LYS A 79 -7.01 -17.17 19.74
N ASN A 80 -6.01 -17.58 18.96
CA ASN A 80 -6.08 -17.52 17.50
C ASN A 80 -7.14 -18.52 17.02
N LEU A 81 -8.33 -18.05 16.68
CA LEU A 81 -9.34 -18.84 15.98
C LEU A 81 -8.78 -19.16 14.58
N ARG A 82 -8.32 -20.40 14.39
CA ARG A 82 -7.87 -20.88 13.08
C ARG A 82 -9.09 -21.29 12.26
N SER A 83 -9.58 -20.37 11.45
CA SER A 83 -10.28 -20.68 10.21
C SER A 83 -9.60 -19.90 9.09
N ILE A 84 -9.25 -20.58 7.99
CA ILE A 84 -8.84 -19.89 6.77
C ILE A 84 -10.09 -19.12 6.30
N PRO A 85 -10.08 -17.78 6.24
CA PRO A 85 -11.22 -17.03 5.76
C PRO A 85 -11.52 -17.43 4.31
N SER A 86 -12.80 -17.50 3.97
CA SER A 86 -13.29 -17.72 2.62
C SER A 86 -12.93 -16.54 1.70
N SER A 87 -12.93 -16.78 0.39
CA SER A 87 -12.72 -15.74 -0.62
C SER A 87 -13.70 -14.57 -0.49
N GLU A 88 -14.94 -14.86 -0.12
CA GLU A 88 -16.01 -13.89 0.08
C GLU A 88 -15.72 -12.99 1.27
N GLU A 89 -15.32 -13.56 2.41
CA GLU A 89 -14.94 -12.81 3.61
C GLU A 89 -13.75 -11.89 3.33
N ILE A 90 -12.76 -12.38 2.57
CA ILE A 90 -11.60 -11.56 2.20
C ILE A 90 -12.01 -10.40 1.30
N ARG A 91 -12.86 -10.67 0.30
CA ARG A 91 -13.38 -9.64 -0.61
C ARG A 91 -14.19 -8.58 0.13
N GLU A 92 -15.06 -8.98 1.06
CA GLU A 92 -15.84 -8.05 1.87
C GLU A 92 -14.96 -7.19 2.76
N HIS A 93 -13.97 -7.80 3.40
CA HIS A 93 -13.00 -7.08 4.21
C HIS A 93 -12.17 -6.07 3.38
N ILE A 94 -11.68 -6.46 2.20
CA ILE A 94 -10.98 -5.54 1.28
C ILE A 94 -11.90 -4.38 0.88
N ASN A 95 -13.17 -4.64 0.59
CA ASN A 95 -14.14 -3.59 0.26
C ASN A 95 -14.34 -2.61 1.43
N GLU A 96 -14.42 -3.13 2.65
CA GLU A 96 -14.52 -2.30 3.85
C GLU A 96 -13.26 -1.44 4.05
N LEU A 97 -12.07 -2.04 3.97
CA LEU A 97 -10.80 -1.31 4.08
C LEU A 97 -10.68 -0.25 2.99
N ARG A 98 -11.10 -0.57 1.76
CA ARG A 98 -11.15 0.36 0.62
C ARG A 98 -12.11 1.51 0.88
N PHE A 99 -13.29 1.24 1.43
CA PHE A 99 -14.24 2.29 1.79
C PHE A 99 -13.64 3.23 2.84
N ARG A 100 -13.07 2.69 3.93
CA ARG A 100 -12.42 3.47 5.01
C ARG A 100 -11.29 4.33 4.46
N PHE A 101 -10.39 3.74 3.67
CA PHE A 101 -9.28 4.45 3.04
C PHE A 101 -9.75 5.61 2.15
N ASN A 102 -10.78 5.39 1.33
CA ASN A 102 -11.34 6.45 0.49
C ASN A 102 -12.00 7.57 1.31
N GLN A 103 -12.59 7.25 2.45
CA GLN A 103 -13.13 8.26 3.36
C GLN A 103 -12.02 9.09 4.01
N GLU A 104 -10.92 8.46 4.42
CA GLU A 104 -9.73 9.16 4.93
C GLU A 104 -9.14 10.08 3.87
N LEU A 105 -8.89 9.59 2.65
CA LEU A 105 -8.39 10.43 1.56
C LEU A 105 -9.28 11.64 1.29
N ARG A 106 -10.61 11.48 1.28
CA ARG A 106 -11.55 12.59 1.07
C ARG A 106 -11.47 13.66 2.15
N LYS A 107 -11.19 13.27 3.40
CA LYS A 107 -11.04 14.22 4.52
C LYS A 107 -9.76 15.01 4.41
N HIS A 108 -8.68 14.36 3.99
CA HIS A 108 -7.34 14.95 4.07
C HIS A 108 -6.86 15.62 2.78
N ALA A 109 -7.23 15.13 1.60
CA ALA A 109 -6.72 15.65 0.34
C ALA A 109 -7.64 15.33 -0.86
N THR A 110 -8.44 16.31 -1.29
CA THR A 110 -9.28 16.19 -2.49
C THR A 110 -8.47 15.99 -3.77
N LEU A 111 -7.23 16.48 -3.83
CA LEU A 111 -6.29 16.28 -4.95
C LEU A 111 -5.84 14.83 -5.11
N LEU A 112 -5.89 14.03 -4.05
CA LEU A 112 -5.58 12.60 -4.08
C LEU A 112 -6.80 11.74 -4.45
N ARG A 113 -7.93 12.36 -4.83
CA ARG A 113 -9.13 11.64 -5.24
C ARG A 113 -8.86 10.87 -6.53
N GLY A 114 -9.05 9.56 -6.47
CA GLY A 114 -8.86 8.66 -7.63
C GLY A 114 -7.49 8.00 -7.67
N THR A 115 -6.58 8.35 -6.76
CA THR A 115 -5.33 7.61 -6.56
C THR A 115 -5.64 6.17 -6.19
N LYS A 116 -4.95 5.22 -6.84
CA LYS A 116 -5.17 3.79 -6.59
C LYS A 116 -4.59 3.39 -5.24
N CYS A 117 -5.31 2.49 -4.56
CA CYS A 117 -4.85 1.83 -3.35
C CYS A 117 -5.05 0.33 -3.50
N PHE A 118 -3.98 -0.43 -3.28
CA PHE A 118 -3.97 -1.89 -3.32
C PHE A 118 -3.87 -2.47 -1.91
N PHE A 119 -4.66 -3.50 -1.64
CA PHE A 119 -4.74 -4.16 -0.32
C PHE A 119 -3.99 -5.49 -0.37
N VAL A 120 -2.86 -5.56 0.31
CA VAL A 120 -1.88 -6.65 0.14
C VAL A 120 -1.48 -7.31 1.46
N SER A 121 -1.12 -8.59 1.36
CA SER A 121 -0.49 -9.38 2.41
C SER A 121 0.80 -10.02 1.91
N SER A 122 1.94 -9.56 2.46
CA SER A 122 3.22 -10.21 2.21
C SER A 122 3.26 -11.68 2.64
N LYS A 123 2.46 -12.06 3.65
CA LYS A 123 2.34 -13.47 4.08
C LYS A 123 1.59 -14.29 3.04
N SER A 124 0.46 -13.79 2.54
CA SER A 124 -0.30 -14.44 1.47
C SER A 124 0.56 -14.60 0.22
N LEU A 125 1.23 -13.53 -0.22
CA LEU A 125 2.11 -13.58 -1.40
C LEU A 125 3.22 -14.63 -1.25
N ARG A 126 3.89 -14.69 -0.09
CA ARG A 126 4.92 -15.69 0.17
C ARG A 126 4.35 -17.10 0.18
N ALA A 127 3.20 -17.31 0.82
CA ALA A 127 2.54 -18.59 0.86
C ALA A 127 2.14 -19.06 -0.55
N LYS A 128 1.64 -18.15 -1.40
CA LYS A 128 1.33 -18.40 -2.81
C LYS A 128 2.58 -18.80 -3.60
N VAL A 129 3.69 -18.07 -3.47
CA VAL A 129 4.97 -18.41 -4.13
C VAL A 129 5.50 -19.78 -3.68
N ARG A 130 5.24 -20.18 -2.44
CA ARG A 130 5.68 -21.46 -1.88
C ARG A 130 4.67 -22.60 -2.00
N ASN A 131 3.50 -22.36 -2.58
CA ASN A 131 2.37 -23.31 -2.64
C ASN A 131 1.93 -23.84 -1.25
N GLU A 132 2.03 -23.02 -0.20
CA GLU A 132 1.79 -23.43 1.20
C GLU A 132 0.33 -23.26 1.65
N ILE A 133 -0.42 -22.33 1.05
CA ILE A 133 -1.79 -21.97 1.44
C ILE A 133 -2.59 -21.70 0.16
N PRO A 134 -3.90 -22.00 0.11
CA PRO A 134 -4.78 -21.50 -0.95
C PRO A 134 -4.66 -19.98 -1.14
N ASP A 135 -4.81 -19.55 -2.39
CA ASP A 135 -4.74 -18.12 -2.73
C ASP A 135 -5.80 -17.35 -1.94
N MET A 136 -5.33 -16.39 -1.14
CA MET A 136 -6.20 -15.58 -0.29
C MET A 136 -6.82 -14.41 -1.09
N ASN A 137 -6.53 -14.30 -2.39
CA ASN A 137 -7.15 -13.31 -3.29
C ASN A 137 -7.02 -11.86 -2.80
N PHE A 138 -5.89 -11.53 -2.16
CA PHE A 138 -5.47 -10.14 -1.99
C PHE A 138 -4.98 -9.57 -3.33
N GLU A 139 -4.73 -8.26 -3.35
CA GLU A 139 -4.55 -7.52 -4.61
C GLU A 139 -3.08 -7.45 -5.07
N GLU A 140 -2.24 -8.42 -4.69
CA GLU A 140 -0.82 -8.39 -5.04
C GLU A 140 -0.58 -8.54 -6.54
N SER A 141 -1.38 -9.38 -7.20
CA SER A 141 -1.24 -9.62 -8.64
C SER A 141 -1.62 -8.35 -9.40
N GLU A 142 -2.73 -7.72 -9.03
CA GLU A 142 -3.25 -6.47 -9.57
C GLU A 142 -2.27 -5.30 -9.35
N PHE A 143 -1.64 -5.24 -8.18
CA PHE A 143 -0.60 -4.25 -7.88
C PHE A 143 0.61 -4.39 -8.80
N LEU A 144 1.13 -5.62 -8.95
CA LEU A 144 2.28 -5.88 -9.81
C LEU A 144 1.95 -5.64 -11.29
N GLU A 145 0.79 -6.09 -11.75
CA GLU A 145 0.30 -5.82 -13.10
C GLU A 145 0.16 -4.33 -13.36
N TYR A 146 -0.36 -3.57 -12.40
CA TYR A 146 -0.45 -2.13 -12.48
C TYR A 146 0.93 -1.49 -12.66
N LEU A 147 1.92 -1.84 -11.84
CA LEU A 147 3.28 -1.30 -11.98
C LEU A 147 3.92 -1.68 -13.32
N HIS A 148 3.70 -2.91 -13.79
CA HIS A 148 4.18 -3.34 -15.10
C HIS A 148 3.56 -2.51 -16.23
N HIS A 149 2.24 -2.32 -16.18
CA HIS A 149 1.52 -1.51 -17.14
C HIS A 149 2.01 -0.06 -17.15
N GLU A 150 2.13 0.55 -15.96
CA GLU A 150 2.58 1.94 -15.85
C GLU A 150 4.02 2.13 -16.32
N SER A 151 4.91 1.16 -16.09
CA SER A 151 6.30 1.20 -16.59
C SER A 151 6.41 1.26 -18.11
N ARG A 152 5.41 0.72 -18.83
CA ARG A 152 5.38 0.76 -20.30
C ARG A 152 4.91 2.10 -20.85
N ARG A 153 4.19 2.89 -20.05
CA ARG A 153 3.64 4.21 -20.46
C ARG A 153 4.61 5.38 -20.24
N ILE A 154 5.71 5.12 -19.54
CA ILE A 154 6.74 6.13 -19.21
C ILE A 154 7.85 6.15 -20.30
N ARG A 155 7.75 5.29 -21.33
CA ARG A 155 8.66 5.23 -22.47
C ARG A 155 8.18 6.04 -23.65
#